data_AF-A0A956U436-F1
#
_entry.id   AF-A0A956U436-F1
#
_cell.length_a   1.000
_cell.length_b   1.000
_cell.length_c   1.000
_cell.angle_alpha   90.00
_cell.angle_beta   90.00
_cell.angle_gamma   90.00
#
_symmetry.space_group_name_H-M   'P 1'
#
loop_
_entity.id
_entity.type
_entity.pdbx_description
1 polymer ?
#
loop_
_entity_poly.entity_id
_entity_poly.type
_entity_poly.pdbx_seq_one_letter_code
_entity_poly.pdbx_strand_id
1 'polypeptide(L)'
;MPDNLNFNAMLENISEHRWSELVKDLNTWHYIEQDAVWLRGIYVSAFAHANPKKYFRKLEQTLKIHGYSGGKLKIASINQGNDDTPKFLIFDSSHLRSVDEVEKTYACSEPKRWNTKVSERVRDWIQRLEKLQETVTTWVCNSGIEGLTVERAEPCPMQEELMVNHNVQTAEMPSFRVLRNRSQVALFRPKALWVVGANGRVDIVTQKGAPMLVDTSEPMTPKSHWKLYPTGKFSPVEFTQEEFFKLISK
;
A
#
# COMPACT_ATOMS: atom_id res chain seq x y z
N MET A 1 -3.38 -39.31 8.59
CA MET A 1 -3.16 -38.13 7.73
C MET A 1 -2.96 -36.97 8.67
N PRO A 2 -1.79 -36.31 8.70
CA PRO A 2 -1.62 -35.16 9.56
C PRO A 2 -2.34 -33.97 8.94
N ASP A 3 -3.03 -33.23 9.80
CA ASP A 3 -3.88 -32.10 9.50
C ASP A 3 -3.13 -31.04 8.66
N ASN A 4 -3.77 -30.61 7.57
CA ASN A 4 -3.38 -29.43 6.79
C ASN A 4 -3.54 -28.19 7.69
N LEU A 5 -2.50 -27.90 8.47
CA LEU A 5 -2.35 -26.63 9.16
C LEU A 5 -2.41 -25.51 8.12
N ASN A 6 -3.49 -24.73 8.22
CA ASN A 6 -3.77 -23.58 7.38
C ASN A 6 -2.57 -22.62 7.43
N PHE A 7 -1.88 -22.46 6.30
CA PHE A 7 -0.74 -21.54 6.13
C PHE A 7 -1.04 -20.11 6.62
N ASN A 8 -2.31 -19.71 6.67
CA ASN A 8 -2.74 -18.43 7.24
C ASN A 8 -2.54 -18.34 8.76
N ALA A 9 -2.85 -19.39 9.53
CA ALA A 9 -2.67 -19.40 10.99
C ALA A 9 -1.18 -19.35 11.40
N MET A 10 -0.31 -19.75 10.48
CA MET A 10 1.14 -19.73 10.62
C MET A 10 1.72 -18.34 10.30
N LEU A 11 1.17 -17.63 9.31
CA LEU A 11 1.53 -16.24 9.01
C LEU A 11 1.02 -15.26 10.09
N GLU A 12 -0.14 -15.53 10.68
CA GLU A 12 -0.73 -14.75 11.78
C GLU A 12 0.04 -14.90 13.11
N ASN A 13 0.79 -16.00 13.32
CA ASN A 13 1.51 -16.29 14.57
C ASN A 13 2.96 -15.77 14.61
N ILE A 14 3.48 -15.23 13.51
CA ILE A 14 4.79 -14.58 13.50
C ILE A 14 4.55 -13.13 13.94
N SER A 15 5.10 -12.72 15.08
CA SER A 15 4.92 -11.36 15.58
C SER A 15 5.39 -10.31 14.56
N GLU A 16 4.63 -9.21 14.43
CA GLU A 16 4.97 -8.07 13.54
C GLU A 16 6.42 -7.61 13.69
N HIS A 17 6.99 -7.73 14.90
CA HIS A 17 8.37 -7.37 15.20
C HIS A 17 9.41 -8.32 14.56
N ARG A 18 9.16 -9.63 14.57
CA ARG A 18 10.05 -10.63 13.95
C ARG A 18 9.96 -10.61 12.42
N TRP A 19 8.79 -10.29 11.89
CA TRP A 19 8.64 -9.94 10.48
C TRP A 19 9.43 -8.69 10.14
N SER A 20 9.36 -7.63 10.94
CA SER A 20 10.05 -6.36 10.65
C SER A 20 11.58 -6.47 10.58
N GLU A 21 12.21 -7.37 11.34
CA GLU A 21 13.66 -7.63 11.27
C GLU A 21 14.05 -8.46 10.04
N LEU A 22 13.23 -9.45 9.66
CA LEU A 22 13.41 -10.20 8.41
C LEU A 22 13.16 -9.31 7.18
N VAL A 23 12.23 -8.35 7.30
CA VAL A 23 11.80 -7.39 6.27
C VAL A 23 12.78 -6.23 6.11
N LYS A 24 13.45 -5.77 7.18
CA LYS A 24 14.49 -4.72 7.11
C LYS A 24 15.72 -5.14 6.27
N ASP A 25 16.07 -6.42 6.28
CA ASP A 25 17.13 -6.99 5.43
C ASP A 25 16.63 -7.30 4.00
N LEU A 26 15.31 -7.27 3.77
CA LEU A 26 14.63 -7.70 2.54
C LEU A 26 13.66 -6.62 2.04
N ASN A 27 14.18 -5.41 1.84
CA ASN A 27 13.48 -4.13 1.60
C ASN A 27 12.39 -4.07 0.49
N THR A 28 11.99 -5.17 -0.15
CA THR A 28 11.01 -5.16 -1.26
C THR A 28 10.22 -6.47 -1.38
N TRP A 29 9.38 -6.84 -0.40
CA TRP A 29 8.44 -7.97 -0.55
C TRP A 29 6.98 -7.67 -0.09
N HIS A 30 6.04 -7.75 -1.03
CA HIS A 30 4.57 -7.84 -0.95
C HIS A 30 3.98 -9.27 -1.21
N TYR A 31 3.29 -9.87 -0.23
CA TYR A 31 2.33 -11.00 -0.32
C TYR A 31 2.80 -12.41 -0.80
N ILE A 32 2.29 -13.46 -0.12
CA ILE A 32 2.34 -14.89 -0.45
C ILE A 32 0.88 -15.34 -0.63
N GLU A 33 0.51 -15.88 -1.79
CA GLU A 33 -0.86 -16.34 -2.05
C GLU A 33 -1.03 -17.82 -1.65
N GLN A 34 -2.25 -18.19 -1.24
CA GLN A 34 -2.57 -19.18 -0.20
C GLN A 34 -2.13 -20.64 -0.36
N ASP A 35 -1.63 -21.12 -1.51
CA ASP A 35 -1.28 -22.56 -1.66
C ASP A 35 -0.09 -22.81 -2.57
N ALA A 36 0.71 -21.77 -2.84
CA ALA A 36 1.66 -21.81 -3.92
C ALA A 36 2.84 -20.88 -3.60
N VAL A 37 3.89 -21.43 -2.99
CA VAL A 37 5.17 -20.72 -2.83
C VAL A 37 5.81 -20.58 -4.22
N TRP A 38 5.29 -19.67 -5.03
CA TRP A 38 5.84 -19.38 -6.35
C TRP A 38 6.14 -17.91 -6.51
N LEU A 39 7.40 -17.72 -6.87
CA LEU A 39 7.87 -16.67 -7.74
C LEU A 39 7.83 -15.29 -7.11
N ARG A 40 9.02 -14.81 -6.83
CA ARG A 40 9.26 -13.40 -7.01
C ARG A 40 10.70 -13.20 -7.46
N GLY A 41 10.89 -12.15 -8.24
CA GLY A 41 12.17 -11.47 -8.32
C GLY A 41 12.51 -10.93 -6.94
N ILE A 42 13.48 -11.52 -6.22
CA ILE A 42 14.18 -10.73 -5.21
C ILE A 42 15.14 -9.85 -6.03
N TYR A 43 15.09 -8.54 -5.87
CA TYR A 43 16.29 -7.73 -6.06
C TYR A 43 17.27 -8.16 -4.98
N VAL A 44 18.05 -9.21 -5.24
CA VAL A 44 19.12 -9.55 -4.32
C VAL A 44 20.23 -8.57 -4.64
N SER A 45 20.19 -7.41 -3.98
CA SER A 45 21.22 -6.39 -4.09
C SER A 45 22.58 -6.96 -3.68
N ALA A 46 23.64 -6.19 -3.92
CA ALA A 46 25.07 -6.45 -3.68
C ALA A 46 25.45 -7.53 -2.63
N PHE A 47 24.70 -7.68 -1.52
CA PHE A 47 24.89 -8.72 -0.50
C PHE A 47 24.84 -10.17 -0.99
N ALA A 48 24.03 -10.52 -1.99
CA ALA A 48 24.07 -11.88 -2.56
C ALA A 48 25.27 -12.13 -3.47
N HIS A 49 25.91 -11.08 -3.98
CA HIS A 49 27.11 -11.25 -4.80
C HIS A 49 28.29 -11.80 -3.98
N ALA A 50 28.33 -11.55 -2.66
CA ALA A 50 29.40 -12.03 -1.80
C ALA A 50 29.32 -13.54 -1.47
N ASN A 51 28.12 -14.09 -1.24
CA ASN A 51 27.92 -15.54 -1.05
C ASN A 51 26.45 -15.98 -1.25
N PRO A 52 26.00 -16.16 -2.50
CA PRO A 52 24.60 -16.44 -2.81
C PRO A 52 24.14 -17.79 -2.24
N LYS A 53 25.05 -18.77 -2.15
CA LYS A 53 24.76 -20.10 -1.56
C LYS A 53 24.44 -20.02 -0.06
N LYS A 54 25.18 -19.21 0.71
CA LYS A 54 24.94 -19.03 2.15
C LYS A 54 23.62 -18.32 2.41
N TYR A 55 23.35 -17.24 1.68
CA TYR A 55 22.08 -16.52 1.74
C TYR A 55 20.90 -17.45 1.43
N PHE A 56 21.03 -18.25 0.35
CA PHE A 56 19.98 -19.16 -0.07
C PHE A 56 19.69 -20.27 0.94
N ARG A 57 20.73 -20.88 1.54
CA ARG A 57 20.55 -21.87 2.60
C ARG A 57 19.84 -21.26 3.81
N LYS A 58 20.19 -20.03 4.20
CA LYS A 58 19.52 -19.32 5.30
C LYS A 58 18.03 -19.11 4.96
N LEU A 59 17.73 -18.65 3.74
CA LEU A 59 16.35 -18.47 3.27
C LEU A 59 15.56 -19.78 3.31
N GLU A 60 16.11 -20.87 2.75
CA GLU A 60 15.45 -22.18 2.75
C GLU A 60 15.20 -22.70 4.18
N GLN A 61 16.18 -22.54 5.09
CA GLN A 61 16.02 -22.89 6.50
C GLN A 61 14.94 -22.06 7.17
N THR A 62 14.94 -20.74 6.94
CA THR A 62 13.90 -19.85 7.46
C THR A 62 12.53 -20.26 6.95
N LEU A 63 12.36 -20.53 5.65
CA LEU A 63 11.09 -20.98 5.10
C LEU A 63 10.62 -22.29 5.73
N LYS A 64 11.52 -23.26 5.90
CA LYS A 64 11.21 -24.56 6.56
C LYS A 64 10.82 -24.40 8.03
N ILE A 65 11.55 -23.59 8.79
CA ILE A 65 11.22 -23.26 10.19
C ILE A 65 9.81 -22.69 10.28
N HIS A 66 9.43 -21.89 9.28
CA HIS A 66 8.11 -21.31 9.26
C HIS A 66 7.04 -22.28 8.78
N GLY A 67 7.32 -23.46 8.23
CA GLY A 67 6.29 -24.44 7.85
C GLY A 67 6.20 -24.74 6.35
N TYR A 68 7.11 -24.18 5.54
CA TYR A 68 7.22 -24.58 4.14
C TYR A 68 7.65 -26.06 4.02
N SER A 69 6.81 -26.87 3.40
CA SER A 69 6.97 -28.32 3.21
C SER A 69 7.24 -28.73 1.75
N GLY A 70 7.45 -27.75 0.86
CA GLY A 70 7.69 -27.99 -0.56
C GLY A 70 9.06 -28.62 -0.85
N GLY A 71 9.37 -28.73 -2.14
CA GLY A 71 10.60 -29.32 -2.63
C GLY A 71 11.84 -28.46 -2.46
N LYS A 72 12.89 -28.82 -3.21
CA LYS A 72 14.16 -28.09 -3.17
C LYS A 72 14.00 -26.77 -3.92
N LEU A 73 14.25 -25.66 -3.23
CA LEU A 73 14.30 -24.35 -3.86
C LEU A 73 15.47 -24.26 -4.85
N LYS A 74 15.27 -23.54 -5.95
CA LYS A 74 16.28 -23.15 -6.94
C LYS A 74 16.23 -21.64 -7.18
N ILE A 75 17.34 -21.11 -7.72
CA ILE A 75 17.44 -19.73 -8.21
C ILE A 75 17.67 -19.76 -9.71
N ALA A 76 16.98 -18.91 -10.45
CA ALA A 76 17.28 -18.60 -11.85
C ALA A 76 17.49 -17.09 -12.01
N SER A 77 18.51 -16.69 -12.77
CA SER A 77 18.55 -15.34 -13.33
C SER A 77 17.58 -15.26 -14.50
N ILE A 78 16.80 -14.19 -14.57
CA ILE A 78 15.95 -13.90 -15.70
C ILE A 78 16.40 -12.61 -16.38
N ASN A 79 16.48 -12.64 -17.70
CA ASN A 79 16.76 -11.47 -18.50
C ASN A 79 15.43 -10.90 -18.99
N GLN A 80 14.85 -10.00 -18.20
CA GLN A 80 13.62 -9.31 -18.59
C GLN A 80 13.85 -7.81 -18.79
N GLY A 81 14.02 -7.43 -20.06
CA GLY A 81 13.94 -6.04 -20.53
C GLY A 81 15.28 -5.35 -20.76
N ASN A 82 15.20 -4.05 -21.05
CA ASN A 82 16.34 -3.14 -21.27
C ASN A 82 17.02 -2.69 -19.96
N ASP A 83 16.64 -3.28 -18.83
CA ASP A 83 17.18 -2.91 -17.53
C ASP A 83 18.44 -3.75 -17.29
N ASP A 84 19.61 -3.10 -17.19
CA ASP A 84 20.91 -3.78 -17.03
C ASP A 84 21.06 -4.52 -15.69
N THR A 85 20.02 -4.48 -14.84
CA THR A 85 20.03 -5.10 -13.53
C THR A 85 19.51 -6.55 -13.62
N PRO A 86 20.33 -7.57 -13.31
CA PRO A 86 19.89 -8.96 -13.35
C PRO A 86 18.80 -9.21 -12.29
N LYS A 87 17.69 -9.82 -12.71
CA LYS A 87 16.60 -10.23 -11.82
C LYS A 87 16.77 -11.71 -11.48
N PHE A 88 16.53 -12.09 -10.22
CA PHE A 88 16.63 -13.48 -9.78
C PHE A 88 15.30 -14.01 -9.27
N LEU A 89 14.81 -15.09 -9.87
CA LEU A 89 13.63 -15.82 -9.42
C LEU A 89 14.03 -16.96 -8.50
N ILE A 90 13.35 -17.05 -7.35
CA ILE A 90 13.40 -18.22 -6.49
C ILE A 90 12.14 -19.05 -6.71
N PHE A 91 12.31 -20.35 -6.95
CA PHE A 91 11.21 -21.26 -7.26
C PHE A 91 11.46 -22.65 -6.67
N ASP A 92 10.39 -23.39 -6.44
CA ASP A 92 10.46 -24.77 -5.96
C ASP A 92 10.57 -25.76 -7.12
N SER A 93 11.61 -26.59 -7.12
CA SER A 93 11.84 -27.53 -8.21
C SER A 93 10.90 -28.73 -8.24
N SER A 94 10.05 -28.95 -7.21
CA SER A 94 9.02 -29.99 -7.27
C SER A 94 7.82 -29.62 -8.13
N HIS A 95 7.59 -28.34 -8.44
CA HIS A 95 6.48 -27.94 -9.31
C HIS A 95 6.88 -27.18 -10.57
N LEU A 96 8.06 -26.57 -10.62
CA LEU A 96 8.61 -26.00 -11.86
C LEU A 96 9.92 -26.72 -12.22
N ARG A 97 9.93 -27.34 -13.39
CA ARG A 97 10.98 -28.30 -13.78
C ARG A 97 12.18 -27.62 -14.43
N SER A 98 11.96 -26.49 -15.11
CA SER A 98 13.00 -25.76 -15.84
C SER A 98 12.95 -24.25 -15.57
N VAL A 99 14.06 -23.57 -15.89
CA VAL A 99 14.14 -22.10 -15.82
C VAL A 99 13.16 -21.45 -16.82
N ASP A 100 13.05 -21.99 -18.03
CA ASP A 100 12.12 -21.49 -19.05
C ASP A 100 10.66 -21.53 -18.59
N GLU A 101 10.26 -22.59 -17.87
CA GLU A 101 8.92 -22.73 -17.31
C GLU A 101 8.66 -21.67 -16.22
N VAL A 102 9.68 -21.39 -15.40
CA VAL A 102 9.66 -20.37 -14.35
C VAL A 102 9.53 -18.97 -14.96
N GLU A 103 10.33 -18.65 -15.98
CA GLU A 103 10.29 -17.39 -16.70
C GLU A 103 8.94 -17.16 -17.38
N LYS A 104 8.43 -18.17 -18.08
CA LYS A 104 7.11 -18.09 -18.74
C LYS A 104 5.99 -17.90 -17.72
N THR A 105 6.01 -18.65 -16.62
CA THR A 105 5.01 -18.53 -15.54
C THR A 105 5.08 -17.15 -14.89
N TYR A 106 6.29 -16.64 -14.64
CA TYR A 106 6.48 -15.29 -14.12
C TYR A 106 5.93 -14.23 -15.07
N ALA A 107 6.33 -14.26 -16.35
CA ALA A 107 5.87 -13.32 -17.36
C ALA A 107 4.34 -13.32 -17.54
N CYS A 108 3.70 -14.49 -17.48
CA CYS A 108 2.25 -14.59 -17.58
C CYS A 108 1.51 -14.10 -16.33
N SER A 109 2.10 -14.22 -15.14
CA SER A 109 1.43 -13.90 -13.87
C SER A 109 1.74 -12.51 -13.33
N GLU A 110 2.91 -11.94 -13.65
CA GLU A 110 3.36 -10.65 -13.14
C GLU A 110 2.37 -9.51 -13.48
N PRO A 111 1.88 -9.34 -14.72
CA PRO A 111 0.93 -8.27 -15.03
C PRO A 111 -0.34 -8.37 -14.21
N LYS A 112 -0.89 -9.57 -14.05
CA LYS A 112 -2.09 -9.83 -13.24
C LYS A 112 -1.85 -9.51 -11.77
N ARG A 113 -0.68 -9.89 -11.23
CA ARG A 113 -0.31 -9.62 -9.83
C ARG A 113 -0.18 -8.13 -9.54
N TRP A 114 0.46 -7.38 -10.43
CA TRP A 114 0.56 -5.92 -10.29
C TRP A 114 -0.79 -5.25 -10.42
N ASN A 115 -1.61 -5.67 -11.38
CA ASN A 115 -2.99 -5.20 -11.52
C ASN A 115 -3.78 -5.40 -10.21
N THR A 116 -3.74 -6.60 -9.62
CA THR A 116 -4.40 -6.88 -8.34
C THR A 116 -3.92 -5.96 -7.23
N LYS A 117 -2.60 -5.81 -7.05
CA LYS A 117 -2.03 -4.95 -6.00
C LYS A 117 -2.40 -3.49 -6.14
N VAL A 118 -2.30 -2.96 -7.36
CA VAL A 118 -2.67 -1.57 -7.65
C VAL A 118 -4.18 -1.39 -7.40
N SER A 119 -5.01 -2.35 -7.82
CA SER A 119 -6.46 -2.32 -7.56
C SER A 119 -6.81 -2.38 -6.07
N GLU A 120 -6.09 -3.17 -5.27
CA GLU A 120 -6.25 -3.25 -3.82
C GLU A 120 -5.87 -1.93 -3.14
N ARG A 121 -4.74 -1.34 -3.55
CA ARG A 121 -4.30 -0.02 -3.07
C ARG A 121 -5.30 1.08 -3.39
N VAL A 122 -5.86 1.07 -4.60
CA VAL A 122 -6.94 1.98 -5.01
C VAL A 122 -8.17 1.82 -4.10
N ARG A 123 -8.58 0.58 -3.81
CA ARG A 123 -9.72 0.30 -2.94
C ARG A 123 -9.50 0.75 -1.50
N ASP A 124 -8.34 0.42 -0.92
CA ASP A 124 -7.92 0.87 0.42
C ASP A 124 -7.93 2.40 0.51
N TRP A 125 -7.43 3.07 -0.51
CA TRP A 125 -7.43 4.53 -0.57
C TRP A 125 -8.83 5.13 -0.56
N ILE A 126 -9.74 4.61 -1.39
CA ILE A 126 -11.14 5.05 -1.43
C ILE A 126 -11.80 4.90 -0.06
N GLN A 127 -11.63 3.73 0.58
CA GLN A 127 -12.18 3.48 1.91
C GLN A 127 -11.65 4.45 2.97
N ARG A 128 -10.36 4.83 2.88
CA ARG A 128 -9.77 5.82 3.79
C ARG A 128 -10.34 7.22 3.59
N LEU A 129 -10.62 7.60 2.35
CA LEU A 129 -11.26 8.87 2.03
C LEU A 129 -12.71 8.93 2.53
N GLU A 130 -13.46 7.83 2.40
CA GLU A 130 -14.81 7.69 2.97
C GLU A 130 -14.77 7.82 4.49
N LYS A 131 -13.85 7.11 5.16
CA LYS A 131 -13.67 7.19 6.61
C LYS A 131 -13.23 8.58 7.09
N LEU A 132 -12.42 9.30 6.29
CA LEU A 132 -12.07 10.69 6.55
C LEU A 132 -13.33 11.59 6.49
N GLN A 133 -14.17 11.41 5.47
CA GLN A 133 -15.44 12.13 5.37
C GLN A 133 -16.36 11.84 6.56
N GLU A 134 -16.51 10.58 6.94
CA GLU A 134 -17.31 10.16 8.10
C GLU A 134 -16.79 10.81 9.38
N THR A 135 -15.48 10.78 9.59
CA THR A 135 -14.82 11.39 10.76
C THR A 135 -15.13 12.88 10.85
N VAL A 136 -14.96 13.62 9.74
CA VAL A 136 -15.27 15.06 9.69
C VAL A 136 -16.77 15.31 9.89
N THR A 137 -17.63 14.47 9.32
CA THR A 137 -19.09 14.55 9.51
C THR A 137 -19.46 14.38 10.99
N THR A 138 -18.89 13.39 11.67
CA THR A 138 -19.07 13.19 13.11
C THR A 138 -18.61 14.40 13.91
N TRP A 139 -17.45 14.98 13.59
CA TRP A 139 -16.96 16.18 14.25
C TRP A 139 -17.91 17.37 14.08
N VAL A 140 -18.43 17.60 12.88
CA VAL A 140 -19.40 18.67 12.60
C VAL A 140 -20.71 18.44 13.34
N CYS A 141 -21.31 17.25 13.25
CA CYS A 141 -22.58 16.94 13.93
C CYS A 141 -22.47 17.10 15.45
N ASN A 142 -21.35 16.68 16.05
CA ASN A 142 -21.15 16.74 17.50
C ASN A 142 -20.77 18.13 18.01
N SER A 143 -20.47 19.10 17.12
CA SER A 143 -20.00 20.43 17.52
C SER A 143 -21.10 21.36 18.04
N GLY A 144 -22.36 21.11 17.67
CA GLY A 144 -23.47 22.02 17.97
C GLY A 144 -23.39 23.38 17.27
N ILE A 145 -22.47 23.57 16.32
CA ILE A 145 -22.33 24.83 15.57
C ILE A 145 -23.47 24.93 14.55
N GLU A 146 -24.39 25.86 14.76
CA GLU A 146 -25.53 26.08 13.88
C GLU A 146 -25.09 26.42 12.44
N GLY A 147 -25.78 25.82 11.47
CA GLY A 147 -25.56 26.07 10.05
C GLY A 147 -24.29 25.42 9.48
N LEU A 148 -23.52 24.67 10.26
CA LEU A 148 -22.37 23.90 9.80
C LEU A 148 -22.80 22.51 9.30
N THR A 149 -22.50 22.17 8.05
CA THR A 149 -22.84 20.88 7.44
C THR A 149 -21.69 20.31 6.62
N VAL A 150 -21.70 18.99 6.42
CA VAL A 150 -20.80 18.29 5.50
C VAL A 150 -21.62 17.71 4.36
N GLU A 151 -21.21 17.99 3.13
CA GLU A 151 -21.89 17.53 1.92
C GLU A 151 -20.91 16.84 0.97
N ARG A 152 -21.41 15.85 0.23
CA ARG A 152 -20.62 15.26 -0.87
C ARG A 152 -20.35 16.32 -1.94
N ALA A 153 -19.15 16.27 -2.51
CA ALA A 153 -18.79 17.06 -3.67
C ALA A 153 -18.59 16.15 -4.89
N GLU A 154 -18.33 16.75 -6.05
CA GLU A 154 -18.06 15.98 -7.27
C GLU A 154 -16.82 15.11 -7.06
N PRO A 155 -16.90 13.80 -7.35
CA PRO A 155 -15.75 12.92 -7.19
C PRO A 155 -14.59 13.38 -8.08
N CYS A 156 -13.37 13.05 -7.65
CA CYS A 156 -12.16 13.36 -8.40
C CYS A 156 -11.68 12.10 -9.13
N PRO A 157 -11.52 12.12 -10.46
CA PRO A 157 -11.02 10.95 -11.18
C PRO A 157 -9.57 10.67 -10.78
N MET A 158 -9.26 9.39 -10.56
CA MET A 158 -7.93 8.86 -10.29
C MET A 158 -7.50 7.96 -11.43
N GLN A 159 -6.51 8.43 -12.18
CA GLN A 159 -5.84 7.69 -13.24
C GLN A 159 -4.36 8.02 -13.18
N GLU A 160 -3.66 7.46 -12.19
CA GLU A 160 -2.22 7.70 -12.04
C GLU A 160 -1.40 6.70 -12.86
N GLU A 161 -0.12 7.00 -13.04
CA GLU A 161 0.78 6.24 -13.91
C GLU A 161 0.81 4.75 -13.58
N LEU A 162 0.87 4.38 -12.29
CA LEU A 162 0.85 2.98 -11.87
C LEU A 162 -0.45 2.25 -12.23
N MET A 163 -1.58 2.95 -12.31
CA MET A 163 -2.83 2.36 -12.78
C MET A 163 -2.75 2.06 -14.27
N VAL A 164 -2.28 3.04 -15.06
CA VAL A 164 -2.13 2.90 -16.51
C VAL A 164 -1.15 1.77 -16.83
N ASN A 165 0.02 1.76 -16.20
CA ASN A 165 1.08 0.77 -16.43
C ASN A 165 0.65 -0.66 -16.09
N HIS A 166 -0.35 -0.81 -15.23
CA HIS A 166 -0.84 -2.11 -14.77
C HIS A 166 -2.30 -2.38 -15.14
N ASN A 167 -2.83 -1.68 -16.14
CA ASN A 167 -4.19 -1.88 -16.68
C ASN A 167 -5.31 -1.82 -15.61
N VAL A 168 -5.12 -0.99 -14.58
CA VAL A 168 -6.16 -0.73 -13.57
C VAL A 168 -7.05 0.40 -14.08
N GLN A 169 -8.37 0.16 -14.03
CA GLN A 169 -9.36 1.14 -14.49
C GLN A 169 -9.32 2.41 -13.64
N THR A 170 -9.63 3.54 -14.27
CA THR A 170 -9.87 4.82 -13.58
C THR A 170 -10.89 4.63 -12.46
N ALA A 171 -10.61 5.21 -11.31
CA ALA A 171 -11.50 5.16 -10.16
C ALA A 171 -11.95 6.57 -9.76
N GLU A 172 -13.14 6.67 -9.16
CA GLU A 172 -13.68 7.93 -8.65
C GLU A 172 -13.32 8.07 -7.17
N MET A 173 -12.52 9.07 -6.82
CA MET A 173 -12.16 9.36 -5.43
C MET A 173 -13.24 10.25 -4.79
N PRO A 174 -13.80 9.86 -3.64
CA PRO A 174 -14.82 10.66 -2.97
C PRO A 174 -14.21 11.98 -2.48
N SER A 175 -14.91 13.07 -2.77
CA SER A 175 -14.59 14.41 -2.29
C SER A 175 -15.77 14.95 -1.48
N PHE A 176 -15.51 15.89 -0.58
CA PHE A 176 -16.57 16.47 0.23
C PHE A 176 -16.25 17.92 0.58
N ARG A 177 -17.31 18.68 0.85
CA ARG A 177 -17.25 20.09 1.23
C ARG A 177 -17.86 20.29 2.61
N VAL A 178 -17.33 21.27 3.33
CA VAL A 178 -17.90 21.76 4.58
C VAL A 178 -18.52 23.11 4.30
N LEU A 179 -19.78 23.28 4.66
CA LEU A 179 -20.54 24.50 4.47
C LEU A 179 -20.87 25.15 5.81
N ARG A 180 -20.86 26.48 5.88
CA ARG A 180 -21.46 27.28 6.95
C ARG A 180 -22.52 28.19 6.34
N ASN A 181 -23.77 28.04 6.75
CA ASN A 181 -24.90 28.82 6.21
C ASN A 181 -24.91 28.79 4.67
N ARG A 182 -24.75 27.60 4.08
CA ARG A 182 -24.63 27.33 2.63
C ARG A 182 -23.35 27.86 1.94
N SER A 183 -22.50 28.61 2.63
CA SER A 183 -21.22 29.09 2.10
C SER A 183 -20.13 28.05 2.34
N GLN A 184 -19.36 27.70 1.30
CA GLN A 184 -18.25 26.75 1.44
C GLN A 184 -17.13 27.35 2.28
N VAL A 185 -16.76 26.67 3.37
CA VAL A 185 -15.62 27.03 4.22
C VAL A 185 -14.41 26.14 3.97
N ALA A 186 -14.62 24.90 3.52
CA ALA A 186 -13.56 23.99 3.11
C ALA A 186 -14.05 23.01 2.02
N LEU A 187 -13.16 22.61 1.11
CA LEU A 187 -13.38 21.55 0.13
C LEU A 187 -12.19 20.59 0.17
N PHE A 188 -12.44 19.33 0.51
CA PHE A 188 -11.45 18.27 0.58
C PHE A 188 -11.40 17.54 -0.76
N ARG A 189 -10.29 17.68 -1.49
CA ARG A 189 -10.07 17.10 -2.82
C ARG A 189 -8.91 16.12 -2.79
N PRO A 190 -9.16 14.81 -2.90
CA PRO A 190 -8.10 13.82 -3.09
C PRO A 190 -7.26 14.17 -4.33
N LYS A 191 -5.94 14.08 -4.22
CA LYS A 191 -5.04 14.50 -5.30
C LYS A 191 -4.11 13.40 -5.81
N ALA A 192 -3.60 12.55 -4.91
CA ALA A 192 -2.69 11.47 -5.27
C ALA A 192 -2.73 10.36 -4.23
N LEU A 193 -2.64 9.12 -4.66
CA LEU A 193 -2.43 7.93 -3.82
C LEU A 193 -0.94 7.63 -3.64
N TRP A 194 -0.16 7.64 -4.73
CA TRP A 194 1.26 7.27 -4.70
C TRP A 194 2.16 8.46 -4.36
N VAL A 195 2.22 8.79 -3.06
CA VAL A 195 3.07 9.85 -2.52
C VAL A 195 4.29 9.23 -1.84
N VAL A 196 5.50 9.71 -2.16
CA VAL A 196 6.73 9.19 -1.54
C VAL A 196 6.68 9.38 -0.02
N GLY A 197 6.79 8.27 0.72
CA GLY A 197 6.76 8.28 2.19
C GLY A 197 5.36 8.45 2.80
N ALA A 198 4.30 8.33 2.00
CA ALA A 198 2.93 8.48 2.48
C ALA A 198 1.94 7.58 1.74
N ASN A 199 0.75 7.45 2.33
CA ASN A 199 -0.37 6.67 1.87
C ASN A 199 -1.50 7.53 1.28
N GLY A 200 -1.10 8.56 0.54
CA GLY A 200 -2.00 9.45 -0.18
C GLY A 200 -2.06 10.87 0.36
N ARG A 201 -2.62 11.75 -0.47
CA ARG A 201 -2.72 13.20 -0.24
C ARG A 201 -4.10 13.72 -0.62
N VAL A 202 -4.62 14.61 0.23
CA VAL A 202 -5.85 15.36 0.02
C VAL A 202 -5.52 16.85 0.13
N ASP A 203 -5.83 17.62 -0.89
CA ASP A 203 -5.74 19.08 -0.82
C ASP A 203 -7.03 19.63 -0.20
N ILE A 204 -6.92 20.59 0.72
CA ILE A 204 -8.06 21.26 1.32
C ILE A 204 -8.10 22.69 0.82
N VAL A 205 -9.12 23.03 0.03
CA VAL A 205 -9.31 24.41 -0.45
C VAL A 205 -10.16 25.16 0.56
N THR A 206 -9.59 26.22 1.14
CA THR A 206 -10.29 27.14 2.05
C THR A 206 -10.18 28.57 1.50
N GLN A 207 -10.89 29.53 2.10
CA GLN A 207 -10.75 30.94 1.73
C GLN A 207 -9.35 31.51 2.03
N LYS A 208 -8.58 30.88 2.92
CA LYS A 208 -7.29 31.38 3.41
C LYS A 208 -6.07 30.72 2.77
N GLY A 209 -6.30 29.68 1.98
CA GLY A 209 -5.23 28.94 1.35
C GLY A 209 -5.62 27.49 1.08
N ALA A 210 -4.61 26.74 0.67
CA ALA A 210 -4.72 25.35 0.26
C ALA A 210 -3.82 24.45 1.12
N PRO A 211 -4.11 24.26 2.42
CA PRO A 211 -3.40 23.27 3.21
C PRO A 211 -3.60 21.87 2.63
N MET A 212 -2.67 20.96 2.94
CA MET A 212 -2.74 19.58 2.49
C MET A 212 -2.82 18.62 3.68
N LEU A 213 -3.59 17.55 3.51
CA LEU A 213 -3.58 16.38 4.36
C LEU A 213 -2.79 15.27 3.69
N VAL A 214 -2.00 14.57 4.50
CA VAL A 214 -1.22 13.42 4.07
C VAL A 214 -1.47 12.28 5.05
N ASP A 215 -1.85 11.11 4.56
CA ASP A 215 -1.94 9.90 5.39
C ASP A 215 -0.53 9.31 5.52
N THR A 216 0.04 9.27 6.72
CA THR A 216 1.37 8.70 6.95
C THR A 216 1.31 7.28 7.50
N SER A 217 0.16 6.60 7.45
CA SER A 217 0.08 5.19 7.81
C SER A 217 0.66 4.30 6.72
N GLU A 218 0.95 3.05 7.04
CA GLU A 218 1.21 2.04 6.02
C GLU A 218 -0.07 1.70 5.23
N PRO A 219 0.03 1.34 3.94
CA PRO A 219 -1.07 0.77 3.16
C PRO A 219 -1.80 -0.39 3.85
N MET A 220 -3.09 -0.57 3.57
CA MET A 220 -3.90 -1.71 4.04
C MET A 220 -4.04 -1.85 5.57
N THR A 221 -3.51 -0.90 6.35
CA THR A 221 -3.70 -0.87 7.80
C THR A 221 -5.10 -0.36 8.17
N PRO A 222 -5.68 -0.77 9.31
CA PRO A 222 -7.04 -0.36 9.67
C PRO A 222 -7.18 1.14 10.05
N LYS A 223 -6.05 1.81 10.36
CA LYS A 223 -6.02 3.18 10.88
C LYS A 223 -5.17 4.09 10.00
N SER A 224 -5.76 5.20 9.56
CA SER A 224 -5.05 6.31 8.93
C SER A 224 -4.36 7.19 9.97
N HIS A 225 -3.21 7.75 9.59
CA HIS A 225 -2.46 8.73 10.37
C HIS A 225 -2.40 10.05 9.59
N TRP A 226 -3.50 10.80 9.63
CA TRP A 226 -3.65 12.04 8.89
C TRP A 226 -2.84 13.18 9.51
N LYS A 227 -1.92 13.74 8.72
CA LYS A 227 -1.11 14.91 9.05
C LYS A 227 -1.56 16.11 8.24
N LEU A 228 -1.87 17.22 8.91
CA LEU A 228 -2.20 18.50 8.30
C LEU A 228 -0.94 19.33 8.13
N TYR A 229 -0.67 19.74 6.90
CA TYR A 229 0.37 20.68 6.54
C TYR A 229 -0.28 22.04 6.23
N PRO A 230 -0.13 23.02 7.13
CA PRO A 230 -0.68 24.36 6.91
C PRO A 230 -0.05 25.04 5.70
N THR A 231 -0.80 25.95 5.06
CA THR A 231 -0.28 26.73 3.92
C THR A 231 0.99 27.48 4.33
N GLY A 232 2.07 27.30 3.58
CA GLY A 232 3.35 27.97 3.82
C GLY A 232 4.17 27.43 4.99
N LYS A 233 3.79 26.28 5.57
CA LYS A 233 4.56 25.64 6.66
C LYS A 233 4.98 24.22 6.28
N PHE A 234 6.21 23.85 6.64
CA PHE A 234 6.74 22.50 6.42
C PHE A 234 6.47 21.55 7.58
N SER A 235 6.16 22.07 8.78
CA SER A 235 5.91 21.24 9.95
C SER A 235 4.45 20.79 9.98
N PRO A 236 4.18 19.47 9.83
CA PRO A 236 2.83 18.97 9.97
C PRO A 236 2.37 18.95 11.42
N VAL A 237 1.05 18.99 11.60
CA VAL A 237 0.37 18.69 12.86
C VAL A 237 -0.55 17.48 12.69
N GLU A 238 -0.91 16.80 13.77
CA GLU A 238 -1.95 15.78 13.71
C GLU A 238 -3.27 16.39 13.27
N PHE A 239 -3.98 15.74 12.35
CA PHE A 239 -5.31 16.18 11.95
C PHE A 239 -6.35 15.72 12.96
N THR A 240 -6.54 16.54 14.00
CA THR A 240 -7.52 16.31 15.06
C THR A 240 -8.77 17.16 14.82
N GLN A 241 -9.83 16.89 15.60
CA GLN A 241 -11.05 17.71 15.61
C GLN A 241 -10.72 19.19 15.90
N GLU A 242 -9.79 19.47 16.82
CA GLU A 242 -9.38 20.82 17.17
C GLU A 242 -8.72 21.53 15.96
N GLU A 243 -7.77 20.88 15.30
CA GLU A 243 -7.10 21.44 14.11
C GLU A 243 -8.07 21.62 12.93
N PHE A 244 -9.03 20.69 12.77
CA PHE A 244 -10.12 20.86 11.81
C PHE A 244 -10.94 22.11 12.10
N PHE A 245 -11.36 22.36 13.34
CA PHE A 245 -12.11 23.58 13.64
C PHE A 245 -11.25 24.83 13.50
N LYS A 246 -9.97 24.82 13.87
CA LYS A 246 -9.05 25.95 13.59
C LYS A 246 -8.95 26.28 12.10
N LEU A 247 -8.99 25.26 11.24
CA LEU A 247 -8.97 25.40 9.80
C LEU A 247 -10.22 26.13 9.27
N ILE A 248 -11.41 25.89 9.84
CA ILE A 248 -12.69 26.43 9.34
C ILE A 248 -13.30 27.58 10.17
N SER A 249 -12.72 27.92 11.32
CA SER A 249 -13.28 28.91 12.28
C SER A 249 -12.93 30.35 11.96
N LYS A 250 -12.32 30.61 10.81
CA LYS A 250 -11.52 31.81 10.63
C LYS A 250 -11.92 32.57 9.38
#